data_AF-A0AAD5MQ80-F1
#
_entry.id   AF-A0AAD5MQ80-F1
#
_cell.length_a   1.000
_cell.length_b   1.000
_cell.length_c   1.000
_cell.angle_alpha   90.00
_cell.angle_beta   90.00
_cell.angle_gamma   90.00
#
_symmetry.space_group_name_H-M   'P 1'
#
loop_
_entity.id
_entity.type
_entity.pdbx_description
1 polymer ?
#
loop_
_entity_poly.entity_id
_entity_poly.type
_entity_poly.pdbx_seq_one_letter_code
_entity_poly.pdbx_strand_id
1 'polypeptide(L)'
;MHTQHLLVFMNKLSHSVLTRVKRERMEKASSKPRTYVKIPASMRLSQSNLDQFVTQMLPCMKLAMFSKARNEFVAPIVKCCCSISPKIVLPAVLDIVYPALETLTEPHRLLQALQVLVAVAPMLAKDQPDKDGKTFRIHAINLMNSLLPGLDQNDMGKCLTTFQIVGVLVNLIPLVDCSEAIHLRSDLTDDEKELCSATANFESIIAMFMDKLLSMMVEYGEAAAFSGSHTNINAKTRANVDDHILHRGTISVFKGICRNSSTELYKVAVDRLYNFLCEHIFDCKTVSTAVSDMVFVAVKMYPTISFMRFFSLIKKKLEQCISVETYSEEKVDFQVIWWLSMADRVLKAPANHLLENWSAIRQLLELVLPLKKCTLATAKCTAILESVLEGLCSIYLLESPTRRANADKSLEGNVSDTTLVCND
;
A
#
# COMPACT_ATOMS: atom_id res chain seq x y z
N MET A 1 -32.40 -16.87 8.23
CA MET A 1 -32.43 -16.25 9.58
C MET A 1 -31.48 -16.90 10.60
N HIS A 2 -31.38 -18.22 10.73
CA HIS A 2 -30.52 -18.84 11.77
C HIS A 2 -29.02 -18.56 11.61
N THR A 3 -28.45 -18.75 10.41
CA THR A 3 -27.03 -18.42 10.12
C THR A 3 -26.70 -16.96 10.43
N GLN A 4 -27.66 -16.08 10.21
CA GLN A 4 -27.56 -14.67 10.53
C GLN A 4 -27.30 -14.46 12.02
N HIS A 5 -28.18 -14.97 12.88
CA HIS A 5 -28.06 -14.83 14.32
C HIS A 5 -26.77 -15.46 14.86
N LEU A 6 -26.37 -16.62 14.32
CA LEU A 6 -25.10 -17.28 14.68
C LEU A 6 -23.88 -16.39 14.37
N LEU A 7 -23.80 -15.80 13.18
CA LEU A 7 -22.69 -14.91 12.83
C LEU A 7 -22.65 -13.66 13.71
N VAL A 8 -23.79 -13.08 14.06
CA VAL A 8 -23.83 -11.94 15.00
C VAL A 8 -23.40 -12.35 16.40
N PHE A 9 -23.83 -13.52 16.87
CA PHE A 9 -23.40 -14.05 18.16
C PHE A 9 -21.88 -14.27 18.18
N MET A 10 -21.32 -14.94 17.17
CA MET A 10 -19.88 -15.17 17.04
C MET A 10 -19.09 -13.85 17.00
N ASN A 11 -19.58 -12.86 16.26
CA ASN A 11 -18.93 -11.55 16.20
C ASN A 11 -18.96 -10.83 17.56
N LYS A 12 -20.13 -10.79 18.22
CA LYS A 12 -20.26 -10.17 19.55
C LYS A 12 -19.43 -10.88 20.61
N LEU A 13 -19.41 -12.22 20.58
CA LEU A 13 -18.64 -13.03 21.53
C LEU A 13 -17.14 -12.80 21.36
N SER A 14 -16.61 -12.96 20.14
CA SER A 14 -15.19 -12.77 19.86
C SER A 14 -14.73 -11.33 20.17
N HIS A 15 -15.54 -10.33 19.83
CA HIS A 15 -15.25 -8.94 20.16
C HIS A 15 -15.25 -8.66 21.68
N SER A 16 -16.19 -9.24 22.42
CA SER A 16 -16.26 -9.09 23.88
C SER A 16 -15.05 -9.71 24.56
N VAL A 17 -14.62 -10.90 24.11
CA VAL A 17 -13.41 -11.56 24.61
C VAL A 17 -12.17 -10.72 24.28
N LEU A 18 -12.01 -10.25 23.05
CA LEU A 18 -10.87 -9.42 22.66
C LEU A 18 -10.80 -8.12 23.48
N THR A 19 -11.95 -7.46 23.71
CA THR A 19 -12.03 -6.23 24.50
C THR A 19 -11.64 -6.48 25.96
N ARG A 20 -12.10 -7.59 26.54
CA ARG A 20 -11.68 -8.03 27.88
C ARG A 20 -10.17 -8.28 27.94
N VAL A 21 -9.61 -9.01 26.98
CA VAL A 21 -8.16 -9.30 26.92
C VAL A 21 -7.34 -8.01 26.81
N LYS A 22 -7.75 -7.08 25.93
CA LYS A 22 -7.09 -5.77 25.80
C LYS A 22 -7.11 -5.00 27.11
N ARG A 23 -8.26 -4.95 27.79
CA ARG A 23 -8.37 -4.32 29.12
C ARG A 23 -7.41 -4.97 30.12
N GLU A 24 -7.43 -6.30 30.23
CA GLU A 24 -6.60 -7.03 31.18
C GLU A 24 -5.09 -6.82 30.93
N ARG A 25 -4.66 -6.82 29.66
CA ARG A 25 -3.25 -6.59 29.28
C ARG A 25 -2.83 -5.13 29.50
N MET A 26 -3.68 -4.15 29.19
CA MET A 26 -3.40 -2.73 29.44
C MET A 26 -3.27 -2.40 30.93
N GLU A 27 -4.09 -3.01 31.79
CA GLU A 27 -3.99 -2.84 33.26
C GLU A 27 -2.67 -3.39 33.82
N LYS A 28 -2.06 -4.40 33.18
CA LYS A 28 -0.75 -4.93 33.60
C LYS A 28 0.41 -4.02 33.18
N ALA A 29 0.33 -3.41 32.00
CA ALA A 29 1.43 -2.59 31.45
C ALA A 29 1.45 -1.14 31.99
N SER A 30 0.31 -0.61 32.43
CA SER A 30 0.20 0.78 32.89
C SER A 30 0.42 0.88 34.41
N SER A 31 1.39 1.69 34.82
CA SER A 31 1.58 2.07 36.24
C SER A 31 0.44 2.93 36.80
N LYS A 32 -0.33 3.61 35.93
CA LYS A 32 -1.52 4.38 36.31
C LYS A 32 -2.79 3.54 36.17
N PRO A 33 -3.63 3.43 37.21
CA PRO A 33 -4.91 2.73 37.11
C PRO A 33 -5.86 3.52 36.21
N ARG A 34 -6.20 2.96 35.04
CA ARG A 34 -7.18 3.55 34.08
C ARG A 34 -8.64 3.15 34.38
N THR A 35 -8.84 2.16 35.23
CA THR A 35 -10.16 1.61 35.59
C THR A 35 -10.34 1.68 37.11
N TYR A 36 -11.55 2.03 37.55
CA TYR A 36 -11.90 2.12 38.97
C TYR A 36 -11.86 0.75 39.68
N VAL A 37 -12.16 -0.33 38.95
CA VAL A 37 -12.19 -1.71 39.48
C VAL A 37 -11.10 -2.54 38.82
N LYS A 38 -10.14 -3.01 39.61
CA LYS A 38 -9.10 -3.94 39.17
C LYS A 38 -9.66 -5.35 39.03
N ILE A 39 -9.28 -6.04 37.96
CA ILE A 39 -9.65 -7.45 37.77
C ILE A 39 -8.73 -8.33 38.65
N PRO A 40 -9.29 -9.15 39.58
CA PRO A 40 -8.50 -10.05 40.42
C PRO A 40 -7.62 -10.98 39.59
N ALA A 41 -6.41 -11.29 40.08
CA ALA A 41 -5.45 -12.12 39.34
C ALA A 41 -6.00 -13.50 38.98
N SER A 42 -6.79 -14.10 39.87
CA SER A 42 -7.45 -15.40 39.67
C SER A 42 -8.55 -15.41 38.60
N MET A 43 -9.09 -14.24 38.24
CA MET A 43 -10.16 -14.11 37.23
C MET A 43 -9.64 -13.66 35.87
N ARG A 44 -8.33 -13.48 35.72
CA ARG A 44 -7.71 -13.06 34.46
C ARG A 44 -7.62 -14.24 33.49
N LEU A 45 -7.83 -13.94 32.22
CA LEU A 45 -7.72 -14.94 31.15
C LEU A 45 -6.25 -15.27 30.90
N SER A 46 -5.89 -16.54 31.06
CA SER A 46 -4.57 -17.05 30.64
C SER A 46 -4.54 -17.26 29.13
N GLN A 47 -3.34 -17.33 28.54
CA GLN A 47 -3.20 -17.63 27.11
C GLN A 47 -3.80 -19.01 26.77
N SER A 48 -3.68 -20.00 27.66
CA SER A 48 -4.31 -21.32 27.48
C SER A 48 -5.84 -21.24 27.39
N ASN A 49 -6.49 -20.39 28.19
CA ASN A 49 -7.95 -20.19 28.09
C ASN A 49 -8.34 -19.56 26.75
N LEU A 50 -7.52 -18.62 26.26
CA LEU A 50 -7.74 -17.95 24.97
C LEU A 50 -7.56 -18.92 23.80
N ASP A 51 -6.53 -19.75 23.87
CA ASP A 51 -6.25 -20.78 22.85
C ASP A 51 -7.37 -21.82 22.79
N GLN A 52 -7.89 -22.27 23.94
CA GLN A 52 -9.06 -23.15 24.01
C GLN A 52 -10.30 -22.49 23.40
N PHE A 53 -10.56 -21.22 23.73
CA PHE A 53 -11.68 -20.47 23.16
C PHE A 53 -11.59 -20.38 21.63
N VAL A 54 -10.42 -20.01 21.10
CA VAL A 54 -10.22 -19.89 19.65
C VAL A 54 -10.31 -21.26 18.97
N THR A 55 -9.78 -22.32 19.58
CA THR A 55 -9.87 -23.70 19.08
C THR A 55 -11.33 -24.16 18.97
N GLN A 56 -12.17 -23.84 19.95
CA GLN A 56 -13.61 -24.16 19.91
C GLN A 56 -14.36 -23.33 18.85
N MET A 57 -13.94 -22.09 18.61
CA MET A 57 -14.52 -21.23 17.58
C MET A 57 -14.10 -21.62 16.15
N LEU A 58 -12.96 -22.32 16.00
CA LEU A 58 -12.31 -22.58 14.72
C LEU A 58 -13.19 -23.34 13.71
N PRO A 59 -13.91 -24.44 14.07
CA PRO A 59 -14.77 -25.15 13.12
C PRO A 59 -15.90 -24.25 12.59
N CYS A 60 -16.55 -23.50 13.47
CA CYS A 60 -17.60 -22.55 13.08
C CYS A 60 -17.05 -21.42 12.22
N MET A 61 -15.83 -20.95 12.52
CA MET A 61 -15.15 -19.92 11.74
C MET A 61 -14.81 -20.42 10.33
N LYS A 62 -14.25 -21.63 10.18
CA LYS A 62 -13.96 -22.24 8.88
C LYS A 62 -15.22 -22.38 8.02
N LEU A 63 -16.35 -22.78 8.61
CA LEU A 63 -17.64 -22.82 7.92
C LEU A 63 -18.15 -21.42 7.55
N ALA A 64 -17.99 -20.45 8.44
CA ALA A 64 -18.40 -19.07 8.20
C ALA A 64 -17.62 -18.40 7.06
N MET A 65 -16.34 -18.74 6.87
CA MET A 65 -15.49 -18.18 5.81
C MET A 65 -16.06 -18.40 4.40
N PHE A 66 -16.75 -19.52 4.18
CA PHE A 66 -17.38 -19.86 2.90
C PHE A 66 -18.89 -19.57 2.86
N SER A 67 -19.42 -18.93 3.91
CA SER A 67 -20.84 -18.54 3.95
C SER A 67 -21.17 -17.63 2.76
N LYS A 68 -22.35 -17.82 2.18
CA LYS A 68 -22.95 -16.88 1.22
C LYS A 68 -23.81 -15.81 1.91
N ALA A 69 -24.09 -15.98 3.20
CA ALA A 69 -24.92 -15.09 4.01
C ALA A 69 -24.06 -14.17 4.88
N ARG A 70 -24.33 -12.86 4.80
CA ARG A 70 -23.71 -11.78 5.60
C ARG A 70 -22.19 -11.89 5.77
N ASN A 71 -21.46 -11.83 4.65
CA ASN A 71 -20.00 -11.87 4.62
C ASN A 71 -19.34 -10.74 5.42
N GLU A 72 -20.07 -9.63 5.65
CA GLU A 72 -19.62 -8.50 6.46
C GLU A 72 -19.16 -8.86 7.89
N PHE A 73 -19.65 -9.97 8.47
CA PHE A 73 -19.24 -10.42 9.82
C PHE A 73 -18.02 -11.34 9.81
N VAL A 74 -17.70 -11.98 8.69
CA VAL A 74 -16.67 -13.01 8.61
C VAL A 74 -15.29 -12.40 8.92
N ALA A 75 -14.89 -11.38 8.17
CA ALA A 75 -13.60 -10.73 8.36
C ALA A 75 -13.41 -10.16 9.79
N PRO A 76 -14.39 -9.46 10.40
CA PRO A 76 -14.33 -9.06 11.80
C PRO A 76 -14.13 -10.21 12.80
N ILE A 77 -14.85 -11.33 12.62
CA ILE A 77 -14.72 -12.51 13.49
C ILE A 77 -13.29 -13.07 13.38
N VAL A 78 -12.81 -13.31 12.16
CA VAL A 78 -11.47 -13.88 11.94
C VAL A 78 -10.41 -12.94 12.50
N LYS A 79 -10.53 -11.63 12.26
CA LYS A 79 -9.62 -10.62 12.81
C LYS A 79 -9.57 -10.65 14.33
N CYS A 80 -10.73 -10.76 15.00
CA CYS A 80 -10.79 -10.83 16.45
C CYS A 80 -10.13 -12.10 16.97
N CYS A 81 -10.47 -13.26 16.41
CA CYS A 81 -9.87 -14.54 16.80
C CYS A 81 -8.36 -14.55 16.56
N CYS A 82 -7.89 -14.03 15.42
CA CYS A 82 -6.46 -13.93 15.09
C CYS A 82 -5.73 -12.98 16.05
N SER A 83 -6.37 -11.89 16.48
CA SER A 83 -5.81 -10.98 17.49
C SER A 83 -5.68 -11.62 18.88
N ILE A 84 -6.50 -12.64 19.18
CA ILE A 84 -6.50 -13.36 20.46
C ILE A 84 -5.42 -14.45 20.46
N SER A 85 -5.43 -15.31 19.43
CA SER A 85 -4.50 -16.44 19.28
C SER A 85 -4.03 -16.58 17.82
N PRO A 86 -3.02 -15.79 17.40
CA PRO A 86 -2.52 -15.79 16.02
C PRO A 86 -2.03 -17.18 15.58
N LYS A 87 -1.34 -17.90 16.46
CA LYS A 87 -0.70 -19.20 16.18
C LYS A 87 -1.68 -20.32 15.82
N ILE A 88 -2.97 -20.15 16.13
CA ILE A 88 -4.04 -21.10 15.77
C ILE A 88 -4.75 -20.66 14.49
N VAL A 89 -5.01 -19.35 14.36
CA VAL A 89 -5.81 -18.82 13.25
C VAL A 89 -5.00 -18.66 11.97
N LEU A 90 -3.73 -18.24 12.06
CA LEU A 90 -2.90 -18.03 10.88
C LEU A 90 -2.72 -19.31 10.05
N PRO A 91 -2.31 -20.47 10.62
CA PRO A 91 -2.25 -21.72 9.85
C PRO A 91 -3.58 -22.06 9.18
N ALA A 92 -4.68 -21.97 9.93
CA ALA A 92 -5.99 -22.32 9.42
C ALA A 92 -6.48 -21.42 8.27
N VAL A 93 -6.06 -20.15 8.24
CA VAL A 93 -6.34 -19.25 7.12
C VAL A 93 -5.40 -19.53 5.95
N LEU A 94 -4.11 -19.77 6.20
CA LEU A 94 -3.12 -20.08 5.16
C LEU A 94 -3.45 -21.38 4.41
N ASP A 95 -3.91 -22.41 5.12
CA ASP A 95 -4.40 -23.68 4.56
C ASP A 95 -5.56 -23.49 3.57
N ILE A 96 -6.28 -22.38 3.68
CA ILE A 96 -7.40 -22.03 2.79
C ILE A 96 -6.92 -21.13 1.65
N VAL A 97 -6.04 -20.18 1.95
CA VAL A 97 -5.57 -19.17 1.00
C VAL A 97 -4.69 -19.79 -0.09
N TYR A 98 -3.70 -20.62 0.27
CA TYR A 98 -2.76 -21.16 -0.71
C TYR A 98 -3.45 -22.01 -1.79
N PRO A 99 -4.33 -22.98 -1.45
CA PRO A 99 -5.08 -23.72 -2.46
C PRO A 99 -6.01 -22.82 -3.30
N ALA A 100 -6.57 -21.77 -2.70
CA ALA A 100 -7.43 -20.84 -3.43
C ALA A 100 -6.66 -19.99 -4.45
N LEU A 101 -5.38 -19.68 -4.18
CA LEU A 101 -4.49 -18.96 -5.11
C LEU A 101 -4.05 -19.84 -6.28
N GLU A 102 -3.89 -21.15 -6.07
CA GLU A 102 -3.50 -22.11 -7.11
C GLU A 102 -4.67 -22.51 -8.03
N THR A 103 -5.91 -22.49 -7.51
CA THR A 103 -7.09 -22.96 -8.25
C THR A 103 -7.71 -21.87 -9.12
N LEU A 104 -7.56 -22.01 -10.45
CA LEU A 104 -8.15 -21.09 -11.44
C LEU A 104 -9.67 -21.27 -11.64
N THR A 105 -10.25 -22.36 -11.13
CA THR A 105 -11.62 -22.79 -11.47
C THR A 105 -12.71 -22.34 -10.49
N GLU A 106 -12.35 -21.76 -9.33
CA GLU A 106 -13.31 -21.41 -8.26
C GLU A 106 -13.21 -19.93 -7.82
N PRO A 107 -13.59 -18.95 -8.67
CA PRO A 107 -13.34 -17.53 -8.44
C PRO A 107 -13.99 -16.97 -7.16
N HIS A 108 -15.15 -17.51 -6.75
CA HIS A 108 -15.82 -17.09 -5.52
C HIS A 108 -15.06 -17.52 -4.25
N ARG A 109 -14.43 -18.70 -4.26
CA ARG A 109 -13.64 -19.19 -3.13
C ARG A 109 -12.36 -18.39 -2.98
N LEU A 110 -11.73 -18.02 -4.09
CA LEU A 110 -10.58 -17.11 -4.08
C LEU A 110 -10.93 -15.76 -3.44
N LEU A 111 -12.01 -15.10 -3.87
CA LEU A 111 -12.38 -13.80 -3.30
C LEU A 111 -12.68 -13.89 -1.78
N GLN A 112 -13.38 -14.95 -1.34
CA GLN A 112 -13.62 -15.19 0.08
C GLN A 112 -12.33 -15.43 0.88
N ALA A 113 -11.40 -16.22 0.33
CA ALA A 113 -10.10 -16.47 0.94
C ALA A 113 -9.28 -15.18 1.05
N LEU A 114 -9.24 -14.36 0.00
CA LEU A 114 -8.55 -13.06 0.00
C LEU A 114 -9.15 -12.08 1.01
N GLN A 115 -10.48 -12.01 1.12
CA GLN A 115 -11.15 -11.17 2.13
C GLN A 115 -10.75 -11.55 3.56
N VAL A 116 -10.60 -12.85 3.82
CA VAL A 116 -10.15 -13.33 5.13
C VAL A 116 -8.65 -13.06 5.31
N LEU A 117 -7.84 -13.17 4.25
CA LEU A 117 -6.44 -12.80 4.28
C LEU A 117 -6.24 -11.31 4.64
N VAL A 118 -7.03 -10.38 4.06
CA VAL A 118 -7.02 -8.96 4.45
C VAL A 118 -7.18 -8.79 5.96
N ALA A 119 -8.07 -9.57 6.57
CA ALA A 119 -8.39 -9.47 7.99
C ALA A 119 -7.21 -9.90 8.90
N VAL A 120 -6.38 -10.83 8.44
CA VAL A 120 -5.24 -11.38 9.21
C VAL A 120 -3.89 -10.84 8.77
N ALA A 121 -3.77 -10.19 7.60
CA ALA A 121 -2.52 -9.64 7.08
C ALA A 121 -1.77 -8.75 8.09
N PRO A 122 -2.42 -7.87 8.87
CA PRO A 122 -1.72 -7.10 9.90
C PRO A 122 -1.11 -7.97 11.00
N MET A 123 -1.80 -9.05 11.40
CA MET A 123 -1.31 -9.97 12.42
C MET A 123 -0.22 -10.89 11.87
N LEU A 124 -0.29 -11.24 10.58
CA LEU A 124 0.76 -11.99 9.89
C LEU A 124 2.05 -11.18 9.82
N ALA A 125 1.98 -9.91 9.42
CA ALA A 125 3.12 -9.01 9.38
C ALA A 125 3.73 -8.77 10.78
N LYS A 126 2.89 -8.71 11.82
CA LYS A 126 3.30 -8.48 13.23
C LYS A 126 3.50 -9.77 14.05
N ASP A 127 3.44 -10.96 13.44
CA ASP A 127 3.60 -12.23 14.16
C ASP A 127 4.93 -12.23 14.91
N GLN A 128 5.05 -12.90 16.06
CA GLN A 128 6.33 -13.02 16.78
C GLN A 128 6.72 -14.50 16.86
N PRO A 129 8.01 -14.84 16.83
CA PRO A 129 8.47 -16.21 17.07
C PRO A 129 7.84 -16.79 18.34
N ASP A 130 7.43 -18.06 18.29
CA ASP A 130 7.01 -18.76 19.51
C ASP A 130 8.22 -19.22 20.33
N LYS A 131 7.98 -20.05 21.36
CA LYS A 131 9.05 -20.55 22.24
C LYS A 131 10.08 -21.42 21.50
N ASP A 132 9.67 -22.02 20.39
CA ASP A 132 10.51 -22.88 19.56
C ASP A 132 11.11 -22.10 18.37
N GLY A 133 10.91 -20.79 18.31
CA GLY A 133 11.39 -19.91 17.24
C GLY A 133 10.45 -19.77 16.04
N LYS A 134 9.32 -20.47 16.02
CA LYS A 134 8.45 -20.56 14.83
C LYS A 134 7.64 -19.30 14.56
N THR A 135 7.70 -18.84 13.32
CA THR A 135 6.97 -17.67 12.85
C THR A 135 6.33 -17.88 11.49
N PHE A 136 5.20 -17.21 11.26
CA PHE A 136 4.50 -17.20 9.98
C PHE A 136 4.93 -16.04 9.07
N ARG A 137 5.88 -15.20 9.50
CA ARG A 137 6.30 -14.00 8.76
C ARG A 137 6.79 -14.28 7.34
N ILE A 138 7.41 -15.44 7.09
CA ILE A 138 7.86 -15.83 5.75
C ILE A 138 6.71 -15.88 4.74
N HIS A 139 5.51 -16.29 5.19
CA HIS A 139 4.33 -16.31 4.35
C HIS A 139 3.92 -14.91 3.90
N ALA A 140 4.25 -13.85 4.64
CA ALA A 140 3.98 -12.50 4.18
C ALA A 140 4.79 -12.14 2.92
N ILE A 141 6.06 -12.57 2.84
CA ILE A 141 6.91 -12.37 1.65
C ILE A 141 6.38 -13.21 0.49
N ASN A 142 6.12 -14.50 0.75
CA ASN A 142 5.61 -15.41 -0.28
C ASN A 142 4.27 -14.94 -0.85
N LEU A 143 3.35 -14.48 0.02
CA LEU A 143 2.05 -13.97 -0.41
C LEU A 143 2.16 -12.70 -1.24
N MET A 144 3.10 -11.80 -0.98
CA MET A 144 3.30 -10.65 -1.87
C MET A 144 3.54 -11.13 -3.31
N ASN A 145 4.40 -12.13 -3.52
CA ASN A 145 4.63 -12.69 -4.85
C ASN A 145 3.39 -13.42 -5.41
N SER A 146 2.77 -14.30 -4.61
CA SER A 146 1.62 -15.10 -5.05
C SER A 146 0.35 -14.29 -5.36
N LEU A 147 0.25 -13.06 -4.84
CA LEU A 147 -0.89 -12.17 -5.07
C LEU A 147 -0.78 -11.34 -6.35
N LEU A 148 0.37 -11.32 -7.03
CA LEU A 148 0.57 -10.58 -8.29
C LEU A 148 -0.50 -10.86 -9.36
N PRO A 149 -0.92 -12.12 -9.60
CA PRO A 149 -1.99 -12.42 -10.57
C PRO A 149 -3.35 -11.83 -10.18
N GLY A 150 -3.54 -11.49 -8.90
CA GLY A 150 -4.75 -10.85 -8.40
C GLY A 150 -4.90 -9.38 -8.82
N LEU A 151 -3.84 -8.76 -9.36
CA LEU A 151 -3.89 -7.47 -10.03
C LEU A 151 -4.41 -7.65 -11.47
N ASP A 152 -5.72 -7.79 -11.60
CA ASP A 152 -6.41 -8.05 -12.87
C ASP A 152 -7.43 -6.96 -13.16
N GLN A 153 -7.27 -6.26 -14.30
CA GLN A 153 -8.20 -5.23 -14.76
C GLN A 153 -9.59 -5.79 -15.11
N ASN A 154 -9.69 -7.09 -15.44
CA ASN A 154 -10.96 -7.73 -15.76
C ASN A 154 -11.79 -8.04 -14.51
N ASP A 155 -11.14 -8.10 -13.33
CA ASP A 155 -11.77 -8.42 -12.05
C ASP A 155 -11.34 -7.42 -10.98
N MET A 156 -11.94 -6.22 -11.04
CA MET A 156 -11.66 -5.13 -10.10
C MET A 156 -11.99 -5.49 -8.64
N GLY A 157 -12.83 -6.50 -8.40
CA GLY A 157 -13.08 -7.04 -7.06
C GLY A 157 -11.86 -7.77 -6.47
N LYS A 158 -11.21 -8.62 -7.29
CA LYS A 158 -9.93 -9.24 -6.93
C LYS A 158 -8.83 -8.19 -6.84
N CYS A 159 -8.76 -7.26 -7.79
CA CYS A 159 -7.77 -6.19 -7.81
C CYS A 159 -7.82 -5.35 -6.52
N LEU A 160 -9.01 -4.93 -6.10
CA LEU A 160 -9.21 -4.19 -4.85
C LEU A 160 -8.71 -4.97 -3.63
N THR A 161 -9.06 -6.26 -3.54
CA THR A 161 -8.67 -7.09 -2.37
C THR A 161 -7.16 -7.30 -2.35
N THR A 162 -6.54 -7.54 -3.51
CA THR A 162 -5.09 -7.64 -3.68
C THR A 162 -4.39 -6.34 -3.24
N PHE A 163 -4.87 -5.18 -3.69
CA PHE A 163 -4.35 -3.88 -3.27
C PHE A 163 -4.43 -3.68 -1.75
N GLN A 164 -5.51 -4.12 -1.11
CA GLN A 164 -5.67 -4.04 0.34
C GLN A 164 -4.64 -4.91 1.06
N ILE A 165 -4.45 -6.16 0.63
CA ILE A 165 -3.50 -7.08 1.27
C ILE A 165 -2.07 -6.57 1.09
N VAL A 166 -1.64 -6.36 -0.16
CA VAL A 166 -0.28 -5.91 -0.47
C VAL A 166 -0.03 -4.57 0.19
N GLY A 167 -0.99 -3.64 0.12
CA GLY A 167 -0.93 -2.34 0.77
C GLY A 167 -0.71 -2.44 2.29
N VAL A 168 -1.36 -3.37 2.98
CA VAL A 168 -1.11 -3.62 4.41
C VAL A 168 0.30 -4.15 4.62
N LEU A 169 0.74 -5.14 3.83
CA LEU A 169 2.05 -5.77 3.99
C LEU A 169 3.20 -4.78 3.77
N VAL A 170 3.19 -4.02 2.66
CA VAL A 170 4.24 -3.02 2.38
C VAL A 170 4.25 -1.86 3.38
N ASN A 171 3.14 -1.61 4.08
CA ASN A 171 3.09 -0.58 5.12
C ASN A 171 3.60 -1.05 6.50
N LEU A 172 3.56 -2.36 6.76
CA LEU A 172 3.93 -2.94 8.06
C LEU A 172 5.30 -3.62 8.05
N ILE A 173 5.76 -4.09 6.90
CA ILE A 173 7.03 -4.79 6.72
C ILE A 173 8.09 -3.81 6.20
N PRO A 174 9.26 -3.69 6.87
CA PRO A 174 10.42 -3.02 6.32
C PRO A 174 10.92 -3.79 5.09
N LEU A 175 10.93 -3.13 3.93
CA LEU A 175 11.40 -3.72 2.68
C LEU A 175 12.91 -3.47 2.58
N VAL A 176 13.69 -4.37 3.16
CA VAL A 176 15.16 -4.33 3.18
C VAL A 176 15.66 -5.73 2.88
N ASP A 177 16.64 -5.84 1.99
CA ASP A 177 17.31 -7.10 1.78
C ASP A 177 18.34 -7.34 2.90
N CYS A 178 18.02 -8.31 3.76
CA CYS A 178 18.84 -8.76 4.88
C CYS A 178 19.38 -10.18 4.66
N SER A 179 19.39 -10.69 3.43
CA SER A 179 19.80 -12.08 3.13
C SER A 179 21.24 -12.39 3.54
N GLU A 180 22.14 -11.41 3.44
CA GLU A 180 23.53 -11.52 3.89
C GLU A 180 23.69 -11.69 5.41
N ALA A 181 22.65 -11.39 6.21
CA ALA A 181 22.71 -11.52 7.67
C ALA A 181 23.03 -12.95 8.12
N ILE A 182 22.70 -13.95 7.30
CA ILE A 182 22.95 -15.38 7.57
C ILE A 182 24.45 -15.68 7.65
N HIS A 183 25.27 -14.93 6.91
CA HIS A 183 26.72 -15.07 6.90
C HIS A 183 27.41 -14.21 7.97
N LEU A 184 26.76 -13.12 8.38
CA LEU A 184 27.33 -12.12 9.30
C LEU A 184 26.96 -12.37 10.76
N ARG A 185 25.84 -13.05 11.03
CA ARG A 185 25.30 -13.25 12.38
C ARG A 185 25.21 -14.73 12.75
N SER A 186 25.64 -15.06 13.96
CA SER A 186 25.59 -16.41 14.51
C SER A 186 24.43 -16.65 15.48
N ASP A 187 23.64 -15.62 15.79
CA ASP A 187 22.57 -15.65 16.80
C ASP A 187 21.15 -15.85 16.21
N LEU A 188 21.05 -16.10 14.91
CA LEU A 188 19.78 -16.31 14.21
C LEU A 188 19.25 -17.73 14.39
N THR A 189 17.94 -17.86 14.63
CA THR A 189 17.25 -19.15 14.55
C THR A 189 17.15 -19.64 13.11
N ASP A 190 16.81 -20.92 12.89
CA ASP A 190 16.67 -21.45 11.53
C ASP A 190 15.52 -20.79 10.75
N ASP A 191 14.40 -20.47 11.41
CA ASP A 191 13.29 -19.72 10.80
C ASP A 191 13.68 -18.27 10.49
N GLU A 192 14.52 -17.63 11.32
CA GLU A 192 15.05 -16.29 11.04
C GLU A 192 16.01 -16.30 9.86
N LYS A 193 16.84 -17.34 9.71
CA LYS A 193 17.70 -17.52 8.53
C LYS A 193 16.85 -17.67 7.27
N GLU A 194 15.82 -18.51 7.30
CA GLU A 194 14.91 -18.69 6.15
C GLU A 194 14.20 -17.37 5.79
N LEU A 195 13.73 -16.63 6.79
CA LEU A 195 13.11 -15.32 6.58
C LEU A 195 14.09 -14.32 5.96
N CYS A 196 15.34 -14.28 6.44
CA CYS A 196 16.39 -13.43 5.88
C CYS A 196 16.72 -13.85 4.43
N SER A 197 16.85 -15.14 4.14
CA SER A 197 17.04 -15.60 2.75
C SER A 197 15.90 -15.15 1.84
N ALA A 198 14.67 -15.18 2.33
CA ALA A 198 13.51 -14.77 1.54
C ALA A 198 13.50 -13.28 1.17
N THR A 199 14.19 -12.41 1.93
CA THR A 199 14.24 -10.95 1.62
C THR A 199 15.01 -10.62 0.35
N ALA A 200 15.90 -11.52 -0.12
CA ALA A 200 16.57 -11.37 -1.41
C ALA A 200 15.56 -11.22 -2.57
N ASN A 201 14.35 -11.74 -2.40
CA ASN A 201 13.30 -11.64 -3.41
C ASN A 201 12.61 -10.26 -3.43
N PHE A 202 12.86 -9.35 -2.48
CA PHE A 202 12.15 -8.07 -2.45
C PHE A 202 12.37 -7.21 -3.69
N GLU A 203 13.58 -7.20 -4.25
CA GLU A 203 13.85 -6.49 -5.50
C GLU A 203 12.97 -7.01 -6.63
N SER A 204 12.99 -8.32 -6.85
CA SER A 204 12.17 -9.01 -7.84
C SER A 204 10.67 -8.77 -7.63
N ILE A 205 10.19 -8.88 -6.39
CA ILE A 205 8.79 -8.65 -6.04
C ILE A 205 8.38 -7.21 -6.35
N ILE A 206 9.16 -6.21 -5.92
CA ILE A 206 8.88 -4.79 -6.19
C ILE A 206 8.89 -4.51 -7.69
N ALA A 207 9.88 -5.05 -8.41
CA ALA A 207 9.97 -4.96 -9.86
C ALA A 207 8.70 -5.49 -10.54
N MET A 208 8.33 -6.74 -10.27
CA MET A 208 7.15 -7.37 -10.87
C MET A 208 5.84 -6.64 -10.50
N PHE A 209 5.70 -6.17 -9.26
CA PHE A 209 4.54 -5.37 -8.86
C PHE A 209 4.47 -4.08 -9.66
N MET A 210 5.57 -3.33 -9.75
CA MET A 210 5.60 -2.08 -10.49
C MET A 210 5.31 -2.28 -11.97
N ASP A 211 5.91 -3.29 -12.60
CA ASP A 211 5.68 -3.62 -13.99
C ASP A 211 4.20 -3.98 -14.23
N LYS A 212 3.58 -4.75 -13.32
CA LYS A 212 2.15 -5.08 -13.39
C LYS A 212 1.24 -3.87 -13.18
N LEU A 213 1.54 -3.00 -12.22
CA LEU A 213 0.78 -1.77 -11.96
C LEU A 213 0.83 -0.83 -13.16
N LEU A 214 2.02 -0.62 -13.74
CA LEU A 214 2.21 0.25 -14.89
C LEU A 214 1.58 -0.35 -16.15
N SER A 215 1.70 -1.67 -16.38
CA SER A 215 1.01 -2.38 -17.46
C SER A 215 -0.51 -2.22 -17.36
N MET A 216 -1.11 -2.35 -16.17
CA MET A 216 -2.54 -2.07 -15.99
C MET A 216 -2.91 -0.62 -16.31
N MET A 217 -2.04 0.35 -16.05
CA MET A 217 -2.26 1.75 -16.43
C MET A 217 -2.22 1.95 -17.95
N VAL A 218 -1.34 1.23 -18.66
CA VAL A 218 -1.32 1.23 -20.14
C VAL A 218 -2.64 0.69 -20.68
N GLU A 219 -3.01 -0.52 -20.24
CA GLU A 219 -4.24 -1.20 -20.69
C GLU A 219 -5.49 -0.34 -20.43
N TYR A 220 -5.58 0.25 -19.24
CA TYR A 220 -6.70 1.14 -18.88
C TYR A 220 -6.69 2.45 -19.67
N GLY A 221 -5.51 3.05 -19.88
CA GLY A 221 -5.34 4.28 -20.63
C GLY A 221 -5.74 4.13 -22.10
N GLU A 222 -5.33 3.02 -22.72
CA GLU A 222 -5.69 2.68 -24.10
C GLU A 222 -7.18 2.38 -24.23
N ALA A 223 -7.76 1.58 -23.32
CA ALA A 223 -9.19 1.27 -23.35
C ALA A 223 -10.09 2.52 -23.18
N ALA A 224 -9.66 3.48 -22.36
CA ALA A 224 -10.37 4.73 -22.15
C ALA A 224 -10.45 5.60 -23.43
N ALA A 225 -9.44 5.54 -24.30
CA ALA A 225 -9.43 6.27 -25.57
C ALA A 225 -10.51 5.79 -26.55
N PHE A 226 -10.90 4.50 -26.49
CA PHE A 226 -11.90 3.90 -27.38
C PHE A 226 -13.35 3.99 -26.85
N SER A 227 -13.55 4.23 -25.54
CA SER A 227 -14.86 4.17 -24.89
C SER A 227 -15.68 5.47 -24.98
N GLY A 228 -15.32 6.34 -25.92
CA GLY A 228 -15.94 7.65 -26.12
C GLY A 228 -17.35 7.57 -26.70
N SER A 229 -18.33 7.93 -25.87
CA SER A 229 -19.73 8.26 -26.21
C SER A 229 -20.74 7.09 -26.15
N HIS A 230 -21.78 7.27 -25.30
CA HIS A 230 -22.92 6.38 -25.05
C HIS A 230 -22.76 5.27 -23.97
N THR A 231 -22.39 5.65 -22.75
CA THR A 231 -22.53 4.77 -21.57
C THR A 231 -23.74 5.17 -20.71
N ASN A 232 -24.60 4.20 -20.41
CA ASN A 232 -25.75 4.38 -19.50
C ASN A 232 -25.30 4.69 -18.06
N ILE A 233 -26.18 5.25 -17.23
CA ILE A 233 -25.87 5.70 -15.85
C ILE A 233 -25.19 4.60 -15.02
N ASN A 234 -25.69 3.36 -15.08
CA ASN A 234 -25.10 2.24 -14.33
C ASN A 234 -23.67 1.90 -14.78
N ALA A 235 -23.37 2.04 -16.08
CA ALA A 235 -22.03 1.83 -16.61
C ALA A 235 -21.06 2.94 -16.17
N LYS A 236 -21.54 4.19 -16.09
CA LYS A 236 -20.76 5.31 -15.56
C LYS A 236 -20.44 5.16 -14.08
N THR A 237 -21.40 4.71 -13.26
CA THR A 237 -21.16 4.45 -11.83
C THR A 237 -20.12 3.35 -11.63
N ARG A 238 -20.18 2.28 -12.44
CA ARG A 238 -19.20 1.19 -12.38
C ARG A 238 -17.80 1.68 -12.80
N ALA A 239 -17.69 2.40 -13.91
CA ALA A 239 -16.43 2.98 -14.36
C ALA A 239 -15.80 3.90 -13.31
N ASN A 240 -16.61 4.72 -12.63
CA ASN A 240 -16.12 5.56 -11.52
C ASN A 240 -15.57 4.73 -10.34
N VAL A 241 -16.18 3.59 -10.03
CA VAL A 241 -15.67 2.70 -8.97
C VAL A 241 -14.34 2.09 -9.40
N ASP A 242 -14.25 1.63 -10.65
CA ASP A 242 -13.03 1.04 -11.22
C ASP A 242 -11.89 2.08 -11.26
N ASP A 243 -12.20 3.32 -11.64
CA ASP A 243 -11.27 4.47 -11.58
C ASP A 243 -10.71 4.67 -10.16
N HIS A 244 -11.59 4.63 -9.15
CA HIS A 244 -11.19 4.80 -7.76
C HIS A 244 -10.33 3.64 -7.25
N ILE A 245 -10.65 2.40 -7.63
CA ILE A 245 -9.87 1.22 -7.22
C ILE A 245 -8.47 1.29 -7.84
N LEU A 246 -8.37 1.57 -9.15
CA LEU A 246 -7.09 1.69 -9.85
C LEU A 246 -6.23 2.80 -9.24
N HIS A 247 -6.80 4.00 -9.07
CA HIS A 247 -6.10 5.16 -8.51
C HIS A 247 -5.66 4.93 -7.07
N ARG A 248 -6.61 4.65 -6.15
CA ARG A 248 -6.31 4.53 -4.72
C ARG A 248 -5.46 3.30 -4.41
N GLY A 249 -5.72 2.19 -5.09
CA GLY A 249 -4.98 0.94 -4.93
C GLY A 249 -3.50 1.12 -5.31
N THR A 250 -3.24 1.67 -6.49
CA THR A 250 -1.88 1.92 -6.98
C THR A 250 -1.13 2.86 -6.06
N ILE A 251 -1.73 3.98 -5.68
CA ILE A 251 -1.11 4.94 -4.76
C ILE A 251 -0.85 4.33 -3.38
N SER A 252 -1.75 3.50 -2.86
CA SER A 252 -1.58 2.85 -1.57
C SER A 252 -0.35 1.93 -1.54
N VAL A 253 -0.21 1.08 -2.56
CA VAL A 253 0.93 0.15 -2.66
C VAL A 253 2.22 0.92 -2.95
N PHE A 254 2.24 1.79 -3.96
CA PHE A 254 3.42 2.55 -4.33
C PHE A 254 3.95 3.41 -3.18
N LYS A 255 3.05 4.06 -2.42
CA LYS A 255 3.42 4.82 -1.23
C LYS A 255 4.00 3.94 -0.14
N GLY A 256 3.43 2.77 0.11
CA GLY A 256 3.97 1.83 1.10
C GLY A 256 5.37 1.38 0.74
N ILE A 257 5.59 1.01 -0.53
CA ILE A 257 6.93 0.68 -1.06
C ILE A 257 7.88 1.84 -0.85
N CYS A 258 7.53 3.04 -1.32
CA CYS A 258 8.41 4.21 -1.22
C CYS A 258 8.72 4.61 0.23
N ARG A 259 7.80 4.37 1.17
CA ARG A 259 7.96 4.80 2.56
C ARG A 259 8.83 3.85 3.38
N ASN A 260 8.72 2.55 3.12
CA ASN A 260 9.29 1.51 3.97
C ASN A 260 10.41 0.71 3.31
N SER A 261 10.92 1.13 2.15
CA SER A 261 12.04 0.48 1.48
C SER A 261 13.40 1.13 1.77
N SER A 262 14.46 0.32 1.67
CA SER A 262 15.84 0.80 1.56
C SER A 262 16.03 1.66 0.30
N THR A 263 17.12 2.41 0.25
CA THR A 263 17.43 3.29 -0.88
C THR A 263 17.54 2.52 -2.19
N GLU A 264 18.13 1.32 -2.19
CA GLU A 264 18.26 0.49 -3.40
C GLU A 264 16.90 0.00 -3.91
N LEU A 265 16.07 -0.57 -3.02
CA LEU A 265 14.74 -1.06 -3.38
C LEU A 265 13.78 0.09 -3.77
N TYR A 266 13.96 1.28 -3.19
CA TYR A 266 13.27 2.48 -3.64
C TYR A 266 13.59 2.85 -5.09
N LYS A 267 14.87 2.82 -5.47
CA LYS A 267 15.30 3.16 -6.85
C LYS A 267 14.64 2.22 -7.85
N VAL A 268 14.60 0.92 -7.58
CA VAL A 268 13.92 -0.10 -8.42
C VAL A 268 12.49 0.30 -8.79
N ALA A 269 11.72 0.83 -7.83
CA ALA A 269 10.36 1.28 -8.06
C ALA A 269 10.28 2.63 -8.82
N VAL A 270 11.11 3.59 -8.43
CA VAL A 270 11.09 4.94 -9.03
C VAL A 270 11.67 4.95 -10.45
N ASP A 271 12.65 4.11 -10.74
CA ASP A 271 13.24 3.94 -12.07
C ASP A 271 12.20 3.48 -13.08
N ARG A 272 11.35 2.53 -12.70
CA ARG A 272 10.23 2.05 -13.53
C ARG A 272 9.21 3.14 -13.79
N LEU A 273 8.83 3.91 -12.77
CA LEU A 273 7.95 5.06 -12.93
C LEU A 273 8.55 6.12 -13.87
N TYR A 274 9.85 6.38 -13.75
CA TYR A 274 10.56 7.32 -14.60
C TYR A 274 10.60 6.86 -16.06
N ASN A 275 10.93 5.58 -16.30
CA ASN A 275 10.96 5.00 -17.65
C ASN A 275 9.57 5.02 -18.28
N PHE A 276 8.54 4.68 -17.51
CA PHE A 276 7.15 4.76 -17.96
C PHE A 276 6.77 6.17 -18.41
N LEU A 277 7.15 7.23 -17.66
CA LEU A 277 6.91 8.61 -18.08
C LEU A 277 7.68 9.02 -19.33
N CYS A 278 8.83 8.39 -19.61
CA CYS A 278 9.58 8.68 -20.83
C CYS A 278 8.86 8.14 -22.08
N GLU A 279 8.18 7.01 -21.95
CA GLU A 279 7.64 6.21 -23.05
C GLU A 279 6.13 6.41 -23.27
N HIS A 280 5.37 6.74 -22.23
CA HIS A 280 3.92 6.74 -22.28
C HIS A 280 3.28 8.10 -21.94
N ILE A 281 2.28 8.49 -22.74
CA ILE A 281 1.41 9.65 -22.52
C ILE A 281 -0.03 9.22 -22.84
N PHE A 282 -0.99 9.57 -21.98
CA PHE A 282 -2.39 9.15 -22.12
C PHE A 282 -3.36 10.33 -22.09
N ASP A 283 -4.38 10.29 -22.94
CA ASP A 283 -5.57 11.15 -22.83
C ASP A 283 -6.62 10.49 -21.90
N CYS A 284 -6.20 10.18 -20.67
CA CYS A 284 -7.07 9.58 -19.66
C CYS A 284 -6.86 10.27 -18.32
N LYS A 285 -7.92 10.91 -17.80
CA LYS A 285 -7.87 11.65 -16.53
C LYS A 285 -7.46 10.76 -15.35
N THR A 286 -7.98 9.54 -15.28
CA THR A 286 -7.70 8.59 -14.19
C THR A 286 -6.22 8.21 -14.17
N VAL A 287 -5.68 7.80 -15.32
CA VAL A 287 -4.26 7.42 -15.45
C VAL A 287 -3.36 8.63 -15.20
N SER A 288 -3.67 9.79 -15.78
CA SER A 288 -2.92 11.03 -15.55
C SER A 288 -2.88 11.41 -14.07
N THR A 289 -4.01 11.29 -13.37
CA THR A 289 -4.09 11.59 -11.94
C THR A 289 -3.34 10.55 -11.10
N ALA A 290 -3.42 9.26 -11.44
CA ALA A 290 -2.69 8.22 -10.74
C ALA A 290 -1.17 8.37 -10.89
N VAL A 291 -0.68 8.56 -12.12
CA VAL A 291 0.76 8.69 -12.40
C VAL A 291 1.32 9.98 -11.80
N SER A 292 0.59 11.11 -11.89
CA SER A 292 1.02 12.36 -11.25
C SER A 292 1.05 12.26 -9.72
N ASP A 293 0.10 11.55 -9.11
CA ASP A 293 0.13 11.25 -7.67
C ASP A 293 1.30 10.32 -7.29
N MET A 294 1.69 9.38 -8.16
CA MET A 294 2.89 8.57 -7.95
C MET A 294 4.16 9.42 -7.99
N VAL A 295 4.27 10.37 -8.94
CA VAL A 295 5.39 11.33 -8.98
C VAL A 295 5.44 12.14 -7.69
N PHE A 296 4.30 12.66 -7.22
CA PHE A 296 4.23 13.37 -5.95
C PHE A 296 4.69 12.50 -4.78
N VAL A 297 4.25 11.24 -4.70
CA VAL A 297 4.69 10.31 -3.66
C VAL A 297 6.20 10.09 -3.73
N ALA A 298 6.77 9.86 -4.91
CA ALA A 298 8.21 9.65 -5.07
C ALA A 298 9.00 10.87 -4.56
N VAL A 299 8.63 12.07 -5.01
CA VAL A 299 9.26 13.34 -4.60
C VAL A 299 9.08 13.60 -3.10
N LYS A 300 7.90 13.36 -2.54
CA LYS A 300 7.64 13.61 -1.12
C LYS A 300 8.36 12.63 -0.20
N MET A 301 8.48 11.36 -0.60
CA MET A 301 9.13 10.32 0.21
C MET A 301 10.65 10.45 0.18
N TYR A 302 11.24 10.78 -0.98
CA TYR A 302 12.69 10.98 -1.07
C TYR A 302 13.07 12.07 -2.10
N PRO A 303 12.95 13.35 -1.72
CA PRO A 303 13.12 14.46 -2.65
C PRO A 303 14.53 14.56 -3.23
N THR A 304 15.57 14.20 -2.46
CA THR A 304 16.98 14.29 -2.85
C THR A 304 17.30 13.49 -4.11
N ILE A 305 16.71 12.29 -4.29
CA ILE A 305 16.88 11.49 -5.51
C ILE A 305 15.84 11.86 -6.56
N SER A 306 14.60 12.08 -6.16
CA SER A 306 13.47 12.08 -7.09
C SER A 306 13.15 13.45 -7.68
N PHE A 307 13.28 14.54 -6.90
CA PHE A 307 12.80 15.86 -7.33
C PHE A 307 13.44 16.31 -8.64
N MET A 308 14.76 16.46 -8.66
CA MET A 308 15.46 16.98 -9.85
C MET A 308 15.30 16.09 -11.06
N ARG A 309 15.24 14.77 -10.86
CA ARG A 309 15.08 13.81 -11.93
C ARG A 309 13.72 13.96 -12.63
N PHE A 310 12.61 13.93 -11.88
CA PHE A 310 11.29 14.12 -12.47
C PHE A 310 11.09 15.55 -12.99
N PHE A 311 11.52 16.55 -12.22
CA PHE A 311 11.37 17.95 -12.60
C PHE A 311 12.07 18.27 -13.93
N SER A 312 13.29 17.79 -14.12
CA SER A 312 14.06 18.01 -15.36
C SER A 312 13.38 17.37 -16.57
N LEU A 313 12.84 16.15 -16.43
CA LEU A 313 12.09 15.48 -17.50
C LEU A 313 10.83 16.28 -17.86
N ILE A 314 10.04 16.65 -16.86
CA ILE A 314 8.75 17.34 -17.04
C ILE A 314 8.97 18.72 -17.67
N LYS A 315 9.95 19.49 -17.18
CA LYS A 315 10.31 20.80 -17.75
C LYS A 315 10.70 20.68 -19.21
N LYS A 316 11.61 19.74 -19.54
CA LYS A 316 12.06 19.49 -20.91
C LYS A 316 10.89 19.13 -21.83
N LYS A 317 9.98 18.27 -21.37
CA LYS A 317 8.81 17.86 -22.16
C LYS A 317 7.82 19.01 -22.37
N LEU A 318 7.59 19.85 -21.37
CA LEU A 318 6.75 21.06 -21.53
C LEU A 318 7.37 22.06 -22.51
N GLU A 319 8.69 22.27 -22.45
CA GLU A 319 9.42 23.11 -23.41
C GLU A 319 9.32 22.58 -24.85
N GLN A 320 9.19 21.26 -25.03
CA GLN A 320 9.01 20.63 -26.34
C GLN A 320 7.56 20.71 -26.84
N CYS A 321 6.58 20.66 -25.94
CA CYS A 321 5.16 20.63 -26.30
C CYS A 321 4.53 22.02 -26.45
N ILE A 322 5.06 23.06 -25.78
CA ILE A 322 4.48 24.41 -25.80
C ILE A 322 5.18 25.25 -26.88
N SER A 323 4.43 25.63 -27.91
CA SER A 323 4.87 26.56 -28.95
C SER A 323 4.20 27.93 -28.78
N VAL A 324 4.61 28.90 -29.60
CA VAL A 324 3.98 30.25 -29.63
C VAL A 324 2.49 30.15 -29.99
N GLU A 325 2.12 29.17 -30.81
CA GLU A 325 0.74 28.95 -31.26
C GLU A 325 -0.14 28.42 -30.12
N THR A 326 0.42 27.56 -29.24
CA THR A 326 -0.30 26.96 -28.10
C THR A 326 -0.94 28.00 -27.18
N TYR A 327 -0.32 29.17 -27.00
CA TYR A 327 -0.88 30.27 -26.18
C TYR A 327 -2.17 30.87 -26.76
N SER A 328 -2.38 30.70 -28.07
CA SER A 328 -3.51 31.26 -28.80
C SER A 328 -4.67 30.29 -29.00
N GLU A 329 -4.50 29.02 -28.63
CA GLU A 329 -5.50 27.95 -28.81
C GLU A 329 -6.54 27.91 -27.66
N GLU A 330 -7.80 27.69 -28.02
CA GLU A 330 -8.88 27.43 -27.04
C GLU A 330 -8.83 26.00 -26.49
N LYS A 331 -8.24 25.07 -27.25
CA LYS A 331 -8.04 23.69 -26.87
C LYS A 331 -6.62 23.27 -27.24
N VAL A 332 -5.80 23.03 -26.23
CA VAL A 332 -4.43 22.54 -26.41
C VAL A 332 -4.40 21.01 -26.56
N ASP A 333 -3.30 20.49 -27.10
CA ASP A 333 -3.03 19.06 -27.16
C ASP A 333 -3.08 18.41 -25.76
N PHE A 334 -3.62 17.20 -25.65
CA PHE A 334 -3.70 16.45 -24.40
C PHE A 334 -2.32 16.19 -23.78
N GLN A 335 -1.25 16.14 -24.60
CA GLN A 335 0.13 16.03 -24.12
C GLN A 335 0.53 17.22 -23.24
N VAL A 336 0.08 18.43 -23.58
CA VAL A 336 0.32 19.62 -22.75
C VAL A 336 -0.36 19.45 -21.39
N ILE A 337 -1.63 19.01 -21.39
CA ILE A 337 -2.40 18.77 -20.15
C ILE A 337 -1.78 17.66 -19.30
N TRP A 338 -1.27 16.60 -19.93
CA TRP A 338 -0.55 15.51 -19.27
C TRP A 338 0.65 16.04 -18.50
N TRP A 339 1.54 16.78 -19.17
CA TRP A 339 2.75 17.30 -18.54
C TRP A 339 2.49 18.42 -17.53
N LEU A 340 1.48 19.27 -17.75
CA LEU A 340 1.04 20.24 -16.75
C LEU A 340 0.53 19.54 -15.47
N SER A 341 -0.13 18.40 -15.60
CA SER A 341 -0.57 17.60 -14.45
C SER A 341 0.61 17.00 -13.67
N MET A 342 1.68 16.60 -14.36
CA MET A 342 2.92 16.16 -13.69
C MET A 342 3.64 17.32 -13.02
N ALA A 343 3.68 18.49 -13.67
CA ALA A 343 4.30 19.70 -13.13
C ALA A 343 3.63 20.19 -11.84
N ASP A 344 2.30 20.15 -11.79
CA ASP A 344 1.53 20.44 -10.57
C ASP A 344 2.04 19.57 -9.39
N ARG A 345 2.21 18.27 -9.64
CA ARG A 345 2.55 17.31 -8.59
C ARG A 345 4.02 17.26 -8.20
N VAL A 346 4.94 17.45 -9.14
CA VAL A 346 6.38 17.49 -8.85
C VAL A 346 6.77 18.72 -8.04
N LEU A 347 6.05 19.84 -8.20
CA LEU A 347 6.34 21.11 -7.50
C LEU A 347 5.78 21.18 -6.08
N LYS A 348 5.00 20.20 -5.64
CA LYS A 348 4.65 20.01 -4.21
C LYS A 348 5.81 19.42 -3.39
N ALA A 349 7.05 19.71 -3.80
CA ALA A 349 8.26 19.27 -3.13
C ALA A 349 8.54 20.12 -1.88
N PRO A 350 9.38 19.62 -0.95
CA PRO A 350 9.81 20.42 0.20
C PRO A 350 10.50 21.73 -0.20
N ALA A 351 10.27 22.79 0.58
CA ALA A 351 10.69 24.16 0.28
C ALA A 351 12.19 24.30 -0.03
N ASN A 352 13.06 23.55 0.65
CA ASN A 352 14.51 23.59 0.40
C ASN A 352 14.85 23.21 -1.05
N HIS A 353 14.24 22.15 -1.57
CA HIS A 353 14.49 21.70 -2.95
C HIS A 353 13.91 22.68 -3.98
N LEU A 354 12.79 23.35 -3.65
CA LEU A 354 12.23 24.40 -4.49
C LEU A 354 13.16 25.62 -4.55
N LEU A 355 13.67 26.07 -3.40
CA LEU A 355 14.55 27.24 -3.31
C LEU A 355 15.90 27.01 -3.99
N GLU A 356 16.51 25.84 -3.80
CA GLU A 356 17.76 25.45 -4.45
C GLU A 356 17.66 25.47 -5.99
N ASN A 357 16.46 25.20 -6.53
CA ASN A 357 16.21 25.09 -7.97
C ASN A 357 15.31 26.22 -8.51
N TRP A 358 15.21 27.33 -7.78
CA TRP A 358 14.25 28.40 -8.06
C TRP A 358 14.37 28.99 -9.47
N SER A 359 15.58 29.13 -10.00
CA SER A 359 15.79 29.67 -11.35
C SER A 359 15.10 28.84 -12.43
N ALA A 360 15.21 27.51 -12.35
CA ALA A 360 14.57 26.61 -13.29
C ALA A 360 13.05 26.52 -13.07
N ILE A 361 12.59 26.61 -11.83
CA ILE A 361 11.15 26.66 -11.50
C ILE A 361 10.53 27.94 -12.05
N ARG A 362 11.21 29.08 -11.90
CA ARG A 362 10.76 30.36 -12.46
C ARG A 362 10.63 30.29 -13.98
N GLN A 363 11.62 29.71 -14.67
CA GLN A 363 11.53 29.49 -16.13
C GLN A 363 10.32 28.64 -16.51
N LEU A 364 10.04 27.58 -15.74
CA LEU A 364 8.85 26.75 -15.95
C LEU A 364 7.56 27.57 -15.76
N LEU A 365 7.48 28.39 -14.72
CA LEU A 365 6.32 29.27 -14.47
C LEU A 365 6.14 30.29 -15.61
N GLU A 366 7.23 30.90 -16.09
CA GLU A 366 7.22 31.82 -17.22
C GLU A 366 6.74 31.14 -18.52
N LEU A 367 7.03 29.85 -18.69
CA LEU A 367 6.55 29.03 -19.81
C LEU A 367 5.05 28.70 -19.71
N VAL A 368 4.54 28.31 -18.53
CA VAL A 368 3.17 27.75 -18.42
C VAL A 368 2.10 28.80 -18.11
N LEU A 369 2.40 29.83 -17.29
CA LEU A 369 1.41 30.84 -16.87
C LEU A 369 0.79 31.68 -18.01
N PRO A 370 1.42 31.86 -19.18
CA PRO A 370 0.79 32.52 -20.31
C PRO A 370 -0.35 31.70 -20.98
N LEU A 371 -0.50 30.41 -20.67
CA LEU A 371 -1.58 29.55 -21.17
C LEU A 371 -2.94 29.94 -20.55
N LYS A 372 -3.55 31.01 -21.06
CA LYS A 372 -4.78 31.59 -20.51
C LYS A 372 -6.05 31.26 -21.30
N LYS A 373 -5.93 30.94 -22.59
CA LYS A 373 -7.08 30.76 -23.48
C LYS A 373 -7.78 29.41 -23.29
N CYS A 374 -7.01 28.34 -23.10
CA CYS A 374 -7.58 27.03 -22.82
C CYS A 374 -7.94 26.88 -21.34
N THR A 375 -9.23 26.83 -21.02
CA THR A 375 -9.74 26.75 -19.63
C THR A 375 -9.08 25.63 -18.80
N LEU A 376 -8.88 24.44 -19.40
CA LEU A 376 -8.28 23.31 -18.72
C LEU A 376 -6.78 23.53 -18.45
N ALA A 377 -6.05 24.10 -19.41
CA ALA A 377 -4.65 24.46 -19.24
C ALA A 377 -4.49 25.55 -18.17
N THR A 378 -5.34 26.59 -18.20
CA THR A 378 -5.35 27.67 -17.20
C THR A 378 -5.55 27.13 -15.79
N ALA A 379 -6.50 26.21 -15.60
CA ALA A 379 -6.75 25.57 -14.30
C ALA A 379 -5.50 24.81 -13.79
N LYS A 380 -4.82 24.07 -14.68
CA LYS A 380 -3.59 23.36 -14.32
C LYS A 380 -2.42 24.29 -14.04
N CYS A 381 -2.25 25.37 -14.80
CA CYS A 381 -1.22 26.38 -14.56
C CYS A 381 -1.43 27.12 -13.24
N THR A 382 -2.68 27.37 -12.88
CA THR A 382 -3.02 27.96 -11.57
C THR A 382 -2.69 26.99 -10.44
N ALA A 383 -2.98 25.70 -10.60
CA ALA A 383 -2.61 24.66 -9.63
C ALA A 383 -1.08 24.53 -9.48
N ILE A 384 -0.31 24.63 -10.57
CA ILE A 384 1.17 24.68 -10.53
C ILE A 384 1.64 25.84 -9.65
N LEU A 385 1.08 27.04 -9.84
CA LEU A 385 1.43 28.20 -9.03
C LEU A 385 1.04 28.00 -7.56
N GLU A 386 -0.15 27.48 -7.31
CA GLU A 386 -0.62 27.14 -5.96
C GLU A 386 0.30 26.12 -5.28
N SER A 387 0.74 25.07 -6.00
CA SER A 387 1.68 24.06 -5.51
C SER A 387 3.02 24.64 -5.06
N VAL A 388 3.57 25.60 -5.82
CA VAL A 388 4.79 26.32 -5.45
C VAL A 388 4.57 27.18 -4.20
N LEU A 389 3.46 27.94 -4.16
CA LEU A 389 3.13 28.78 -3.02
C LEU A 389 2.85 27.96 -1.75
N GLU A 390 2.11 26.85 -1.86
CA GLU A 390 1.85 25.91 -0.78
C GLU A 390 3.17 25.32 -0.26
N GLY A 391 4.07 24.90 -1.16
CA GLY A 391 5.37 24.35 -0.79
C GLY A 391 6.26 25.32 -0.01
N LEU A 392 6.20 26.62 -0.33
CA LEU A 392 7.02 27.67 0.29
C LEU A 392 6.39 28.31 1.54
N CYS A 393 5.06 28.39 1.60
CA CYS A 393 4.35 29.17 2.61
C CYS A 393 3.60 28.32 3.65
N SER A 394 3.31 27.05 3.36
CA SER A 394 2.54 26.19 4.27
C SER A 394 3.43 25.51 5.32
N ILE A 395 2.84 25.20 6.47
CA ILE A 395 3.45 24.34 7.49
C ILE A 395 3.01 22.91 7.24
N TYR A 396 3.96 22.01 6.97
CA TYR A 396 3.68 20.60 6.74
C TYR A 396 4.73 19.68 7.37
N LEU A 397 4.33 18.43 7.60
CA LEU A 397 5.21 17.39 8.09
C LEU A 397 6.10 16.88 6.95
N LEU A 398 7.41 16.88 7.20
CA LEU A 398 8.38 16.16 6.38
C LEU A 398 8.42 14.69 6.82
N GLU A 399 8.64 13.78 5.88
CA GLU A 399 8.90 12.38 6.23
C GLU A 399 10.21 12.28 7.02
N SER A 400 10.22 11.41 8.02
CA SER A 400 11.37 11.30 8.91
C SER A 400 12.54 10.65 8.16
N PRO A 401 13.68 11.34 7.99
CA PRO A 401 14.85 10.77 7.33
C PRO A 401 15.39 9.54 8.08
N THR A 402 15.03 9.40 9.36
CA THR A 402 15.49 8.29 10.22
C THR A 402 14.99 6.92 9.78
N ARG A 403 13.79 6.80 9.19
CA ARG A 403 13.26 5.49 8.79
C ARG A 403 14.11 4.84 7.71
N ARG A 404 14.39 5.60 6.65
CA ARG A 404 15.24 5.14 5.56
C ARG A 404 16.70 5.02 5.99
N ALA A 405 17.20 5.99 6.76
CA ALA A 405 18.55 5.89 7.32
C ALA A 405 18.73 4.64 8.19
N ASN A 406 17.67 4.17 8.88
CA ASN A 406 17.70 2.89 9.60
C ASN A 406 17.66 1.69 8.64
N ALA A 407 16.88 1.77 7.56
CA ALA A 407 16.81 0.73 6.54
C ALA A 407 18.13 0.55 5.77
N ASP A 408 18.93 1.60 5.66
CA ASP A 408 20.23 1.60 4.95
C ASP A 408 21.43 1.33 5.88
N LYS A 409 21.21 0.96 7.15
CA LYS A 409 22.30 0.61 8.09
C LYS A 409 22.97 -0.70 7.69
N SER A 410 24.28 -0.78 7.96
CA SER A 410 25.02 -2.05 7.87
C SER A 410 24.47 -3.10 8.84
N LEU A 411 24.45 -4.35 8.38
CA LEU A 411 24.01 -5.53 9.14
C LEU A 411 25.00 -5.94 10.24
N GLU A 412 26.21 -5.38 10.27
CA GLU A 412 27.30 -5.73 11.20
C GLU A 412 27.19 -5.07 12.59
N GLY A 413 26.24 -4.15 12.79
CA GLY A 413 26.05 -3.47 14.08
C GLY A 413 25.32 -4.35 15.10
N ASN A 414 25.75 -4.32 16.38
CA ASN A 414 24.98 -4.88 17.50
C ASN A 414 23.62 -4.15 17.63
N VAL A 415 22.62 -4.63 16.90
CA VAL A 415 21.25 -4.16 17.06
C VAL A 415 20.61 -4.98 18.17
N SER A 416 20.76 -4.51 19.41
CA SER A 416 20.00 -4.98 20.58
C SER A 416 18.49 -4.72 20.47
N ASP A 417 18.04 -4.18 19.34
CA ASP A 417 16.67 -3.88 18.99
C ASP A 417 16.26 -4.73 17.77
N THR A 418 15.65 -5.88 18.02
CA THR A 418 14.98 -6.75 17.03
C THR A 418 13.74 -6.07 16.37
N THR A 419 13.74 -4.75 16.21
CA THR A 419 12.72 -3.94 15.53
C THR A 419 12.93 -3.83 14.01
N LEU A 420 13.88 -4.58 13.43
CA LEU A 420 14.08 -4.65 11.97
C LEU A 420 12.89 -5.24 11.19
N VAL A 421 11.84 -5.75 11.85
CA VAL A 421 10.79 -6.51 11.15
C VAL A 421 9.37 -5.99 11.38
N CYS A 422 9.12 -5.06 12.31
CA CYS A 422 7.78 -4.50 12.49
C CYS A 422 7.84 -3.02 12.90
N ASN A 423 7.18 -2.16 12.12
CA ASN A 423 6.79 -0.84 12.61
C ASN A 423 5.77 -1.04 13.76
N ASP A 424 6.11 -0.58 14.96
CA ASP A 424 5.17 -0.47 16.08
C ASP A 424 3.94 0.37 15.70
#